data_AF-A0A256HLH3-F1
#
_entry.id   AF-A0A256HLH3-F1
#
_cell.length_a   1.000
_cell.length_b   1.000
_cell.length_c   1.000
_cell.angle_alpha   90.00
_cell.angle_beta   90.00
_cell.angle_gamma   90.00
#
_symmetry.space_group_name_H-M   'P 1'
#
loop_
_entity.id
_entity.type
_entity.pdbx_description
1 polymer ?
#
loop_
_entity_poly.entity_id
_entity_poly.type
_entity_poly.pdbx_seq_one_letter_code
_entity_poly.pdbx_strand_id
1 'polypeptide(L)'
;MGERRSALRDVLQFSQYRQMLRTAAQIDDRQESVALFFFLVTMGRLGMRIGEVIHMEESWYDPERSVISVPPHSSCDCGLCRHYARQYADRHDLDFENVLESYWKVKDGSDRDIHVPTRRDRLIIELYFDTVPYTRVSYSTVSRRLKKLAELTDEVDPDRVYPHMLRATAATALMWSGFRQPTLDQQFGWQDEKTKERYAQKTAWRAKQDYDRVLERGGGSPEKIRQDPPTYEDLRPDSEEDLITVQSWAVDKSVNAHPRGRDPEEQLRLDEYVEGDASAAFEPISPAVVARARREKRAMAHDPDAATPTRKHCVGVFAMCAVFATVLTVTAAIEGGSFSDPTTLPQSFAGLPLGAAYALWDIDIDESTSVE
;
A
#
# COMPACT_ATOMS: atom_id res chain seq x y z
N MET A 1 0.15 -22.50 -11.54
CA MET A 1 0.00 -21.37 -10.59
C MET A 1 0.87 -20.24 -11.12
N GLY A 2 0.30 -19.11 -11.55
CA GLY A 2 1.08 -18.04 -12.20
C GLY A 2 2.14 -17.45 -11.27
N GLU A 3 3.32 -17.16 -11.81
CA GLU A 3 4.44 -16.56 -11.07
C GLU A 3 4.03 -15.18 -10.52
N ARG A 4 4.22 -14.96 -9.21
CA ARG A 4 3.86 -13.70 -8.56
C ARG A 4 4.80 -12.59 -9.04
N ARG A 5 4.26 -11.59 -9.75
CA ARG A 5 5.03 -10.43 -10.25
C ARG A 5 5.27 -9.38 -9.16
N SER A 6 6.37 -8.64 -9.30
CA SER A 6 6.77 -7.56 -8.39
C SER A 6 6.80 -6.25 -9.15
N ALA A 7 5.98 -5.26 -8.76
CA ALA A 7 5.91 -3.96 -9.44
C ALA A 7 7.25 -3.25 -9.50
N LEU A 8 8.06 -3.40 -8.46
CA LEU A 8 9.44 -2.93 -8.43
C LEU A 8 10.28 -3.47 -9.58
N ARG A 9 10.05 -4.71 -10.04
CA ARG A 9 10.76 -5.33 -11.19
C ARG A 9 10.25 -4.84 -12.53
N ASP A 10 9.06 -4.26 -12.57
CA ASP A 10 8.40 -3.83 -13.80
C ASP A 10 8.46 -2.31 -14.03
N VAL A 11 9.12 -1.58 -13.13
CA VAL A 11 9.35 -0.12 -13.24
C VAL A 11 9.86 0.26 -14.64
N LEU A 12 9.26 1.29 -15.22
CA LEU A 12 9.65 1.83 -16.52
C LEU A 12 10.96 2.62 -16.41
N GLN A 13 11.77 2.54 -17.46
CA GLN A 13 12.85 3.49 -17.66
C GLN A 13 12.29 4.89 -17.97
N PHE A 14 13.08 5.93 -17.71
CA PHE A 14 12.67 7.31 -18.01
C PHE A 14 12.35 7.55 -19.49
N SER A 15 13.09 6.92 -20.40
CA SER A 15 12.83 6.97 -21.85
C SER A 15 11.46 6.37 -22.19
N GLN A 16 11.19 5.15 -21.71
CA GLN A 16 9.91 4.46 -21.89
C GLN A 16 8.74 5.27 -21.35
N TYR A 17 8.85 5.78 -20.12
CA TYR A 17 7.80 6.60 -19.52
C TYR A 17 7.54 7.91 -20.30
N ARG A 18 8.59 8.57 -20.78
CA ARG A 18 8.45 9.76 -21.65
C ARG A 18 7.82 9.42 -22.99
N GLN A 19 8.13 8.26 -23.56
CA GLN A 19 7.52 7.81 -24.80
C GLN A 19 6.03 7.53 -24.60
N MET A 20 5.63 6.88 -23.50
CA MET A 20 4.22 6.68 -23.18
C MET A 20 3.45 8.01 -23.07
N LEU A 21 4.05 9.06 -22.49
CA LEU A 21 3.41 10.39 -22.43
C LEU A 21 3.22 11.00 -23.83
N ARG A 22 4.19 10.83 -24.74
CA ARG A 22 4.07 11.29 -26.13
C ARG A 22 2.99 10.53 -26.88
N THR A 23 3.04 9.20 -26.81
CA THR A 23 2.04 8.33 -27.45
C THR A 23 0.65 8.61 -26.90
N ALA A 24 0.50 8.90 -25.59
CA ALA A 24 -0.78 9.30 -25.02
C ALA A 24 -1.30 10.59 -25.68
N ALA A 25 -0.46 11.64 -25.78
CA ALA A 25 -0.84 12.92 -26.39
C ALA A 25 -1.18 12.81 -27.89
N GLN A 26 -0.59 11.84 -28.59
CA GLN A 26 -0.82 11.56 -30.01
C GLN A 26 -2.14 10.85 -30.29
N ILE A 27 -2.86 10.34 -29.29
CA ILE A 27 -4.16 9.67 -29.54
C ILE A 27 -5.17 10.67 -30.10
N ASP A 28 -5.83 10.28 -31.18
CA ASP A 28 -6.75 11.15 -31.92
C ASP A 28 -7.95 11.59 -31.08
N ASP A 29 -8.62 10.64 -30.42
CA ASP A 29 -9.66 10.90 -29.44
C ASP A 29 -9.11 11.71 -28.27
N ARG A 30 -9.47 13.00 -28.25
CA ARG A 30 -8.97 13.94 -27.26
C ARG A 30 -9.37 13.57 -25.83
N GLN A 31 -10.56 13.01 -25.59
CA GLN A 31 -10.98 12.63 -24.24
C GLN A 31 -10.13 11.47 -23.72
N GLU A 32 -9.90 10.46 -24.56
CA GLU A 32 -9.07 9.31 -24.20
C GLU A 32 -7.58 9.70 -24.06
N SER A 33 -7.09 10.57 -24.94
CA SER A 33 -5.75 11.14 -24.92
C SER A 33 -5.47 11.87 -23.61
N VAL A 34 -6.36 12.81 -23.22
CA VAL A 34 -6.29 13.53 -21.95
C VAL A 34 -6.37 12.56 -20.76
N ALA A 35 -7.30 11.62 -20.77
CA ALA A 35 -7.46 10.64 -19.68
C ALA A 35 -6.19 9.79 -19.47
N LEU A 36 -5.59 9.29 -20.55
CA LEU A 36 -4.35 8.50 -20.48
C LEU A 36 -3.17 9.32 -19.98
N PHE A 37 -3.03 10.56 -20.46
CA PHE A 37 -1.96 11.44 -20.00
C PHE A 37 -2.13 11.77 -18.50
N PHE A 38 -3.37 12.03 -18.07
CA PHE A 38 -3.73 12.21 -16.66
C PHE A 38 -3.37 10.97 -15.81
N PHE A 39 -3.70 9.76 -16.26
CA PHE A 39 -3.35 8.52 -15.56
C PHE A 39 -1.84 8.32 -15.43
N LEU A 40 -1.08 8.61 -16.48
CA LEU A 40 0.37 8.58 -16.42
C LEU A 40 0.90 9.58 -15.40
N VAL A 41 0.45 10.83 -15.42
CA VAL A 41 0.93 11.85 -14.48
C VAL A 41 0.57 11.52 -13.03
N THR A 42 -0.71 11.24 -12.74
CA THR A 42 -1.18 10.99 -11.37
C THR A 42 -0.55 9.74 -10.76
N MET A 43 -0.47 8.62 -11.48
CA MET A 43 0.11 7.38 -10.93
C MET A 43 1.61 7.27 -11.18
N GLY A 44 2.08 7.62 -12.37
CA GLY A 44 3.46 7.41 -12.83
C GLY A 44 4.44 8.50 -12.44
N ARG A 45 3.94 9.67 -12.02
CA ARG A 45 4.79 10.77 -11.51
C ARG A 45 4.43 11.21 -10.10
N LEU A 46 3.16 11.46 -9.81
CA LEU A 46 2.74 11.86 -8.47
C LEU A 46 2.65 10.67 -7.51
N GLY A 47 2.55 9.46 -8.06
CA GLY A 47 2.60 8.23 -7.28
C GLY A 47 1.27 7.86 -6.64
N MET A 48 0.14 8.41 -7.11
CA MET A 48 -1.18 8.08 -6.55
C MET A 48 -1.51 6.60 -6.73
N ARG A 49 -2.26 6.04 -5.79
CA ARG A 49 -2.84 4.71 -5.94
C ARG A 49 -3.98 4.78 -6.96
N ILE A 50 -4.18 3.72 -7.72
CA ILE A 50 -5.33 3.63 -8.65
C ILE A 50 -6.67 3.84 -7.95
N GLY A 51 -6.81 3.34 -6.71
CA GLY A 51 -7.99 3.60 -5.90
C GLY A 51 -8.17 5.09 -5.56
N GLU A 52 -7.10 5.87 -5.45
CA GLU A 52 -7.18 7.33 -5.26
C GLU A 52 -7.58 7.99 -6.60
N VAL A 53 -6.95 7.60 -7.71
CA VAL A 53 -7.17 8.21 -9.03
C VAL A 53 -8.59 7.98 -9.56
N ILE A 54 -9.15 6.78 -9.44
CA ILE A 54 -10.51 6.49 -9.96
C ILE A 54 -11.64 7.10 -9.11
N HIS A 55 -11.31 7.59 -7.91
CA HIS A 55 -12.24 8.25 -6.99
C HIS A 55 -11.97 9.75 -6.88
N MET A 56 -10.93 10.25 -7.55
CA MET A 56 -10.53 11.63 -7.46
C MET A 56 -11.63 12.54 -7.98
N GLU A 57 -11.97 13.54 -7.19
CA GLU A 57 -12.89 14.62 -7.56
C GLU A 57 -12.08 15.89 -7.82
N GLU A 58 -12.63 16.80 -8.64
CA GLU A 58 -11.99 18.09 -8.95
C GLU A 58 -11.67 18.87 -7.67
N SER A 59 -12.58 18.81 -6.70
CA SER A 59 -12.46 19.45 -5.38
C SER A 59 -11.26 19.00 -4.55
N TRP A 60 -10.64 17.86 -4.89
CA TRP A 60 -9.43 17.39 -4.19
C TRP A 60 -8.20 18.20 -4.60
N TYR A 61 -8.22 18.85 -5.76
CA TYR A 61 -7.10 19.63 -6.25
C TYR A 61 -7.24 21.10 -5.84
N ASP A 62 -6.27 21.59 -5.05
CA ASP A 62 -6.13 22.99 -4.70
C ASP A 62 -5.06 23.63 -5.62
N PRO A 63 -5.46 24.44 -6.62
CA PRO A 63 -4.52 25.06 -7.55
C PRO A 63 -3.61 26.11 -6.89
N GLU A 64 -4.09 26.81 -5.86
CA GLU A 64 -3.33 27.85 -5.16
C GLU A 64 -2.16 27.25 -4.39
N ARG A 65 -2.41 26.13 -3.71
CA ARG A 65 -1.39 25.38 -2.97
C ARG A 65 -0.63 24.39 -3.85
N SER A 66 -1.16 24.10 -5.05
CA SER A 66 -0.63 23.07 -5.95
C SER A 66 -0.52 21.71 -5.26
N VAL A 67 -1.60 21.28 -4.61
CA VAL A 67 -1.69 20.00 -3.91
C VAL A 67 -2.98 19.27 -4.28
N ILE A 68 -2.92 17.94 -4.27
CA ILE A 68 -4.12 17.08 -4.26
C ILE A 68 -4.31 16.60 -2.82
N SER A 69 -5.37 17.04 -2.16
CA SER A 69 -5.75 16.62 -0.81
C SER A 69 -6.60 15.35 -0.90
N VAL A 70 -5.98 14.20 -0.65
CA VAL A 70 -6.70 12.92 -0.63
C VAL A 70 -7.47 12.81 0.68
N PRO A 71 -8.81 12.77 0.65
CA PRO A 71 -9.61 12.77 1.86
C PRO A 71 -9.53 11.39 2.55
N PRO A 72 -9.75 11.33 3.87
CA PRO A 72 -9.83 10.06 4.59
C PRO A 72 -11.00 9.18 4.12
N HIS A 73 -12.08 9.84 3.67
CA HIS A 73 -13.31 9.21 3.23
C HIS A 73 -13.96 10.05 2.12
N SER A 74 -14.65 9.39 1.19
CA SER A 74 -15.48 10.04 0.17
C SER A 74 -16.64 9.10 -0.17
N SER A 75 -17.85 9.65 -0.25
CA SER A 75 -19.03 8.87 -0.62
C SER A 75 -18.93 8.47 -2.10
N CYS A 76 -18.79 7.17 -2.35
CA CYS A 76 -18.66 6.66 -3.71
C CYS A 76 -19.62 5.51 -3.98
N ASP A 77 -20.35 5.65 -5.07
CA ASP A 77 -21.26 4.63 -5.57
C ASP A 77 -20.69 3.90 -6.80
N CYS A 78 -19.39 3.99 -7.11
CA CYS A 78 -18.89 3.36 -8.34
C CYS A 78 -19.16 1.83 -8.34
N GLY A 79 -19.18 1.21 -9.53
CA GLY A 79 -19.48 -0.23 -9.65
C GLY A 79 -18.57 -1.13 -8.79
N LEU A 80 -17.33 -0.70 -8.53
CA LEU A 80 -16.39 -1.40 -7.64
C LEU A 80 -16.81 -1.28 -6.16
N CYS A 81 -17.13 -0.07 -5.71
CA CYS A 81 -17.61 0.18 -4.34
C CYS A 81 -18.92 -0.54 -4.08
N ARG A 82 -19.91 -0.45 -4.99
CA ARG A 82 -21.16 -1.21 -4.89
C ARG A 82 -20.92 -2.72 -4.79
N HIS A 83 -20.04 -3.27 -5.62
CA HIS A 83 -19.75 -4.70 -5.62
C HIS A 83 -19.18 -5.16 -4.28
N TYR A 84 -18.17 -4.47 -3.77
CA TYR A 84 -17.53 -4.88 -2.53
C TYR A 84 -18.34 -4.53 -1.27
N ALA A 85 -19.03 -3.37 -1.26
CA ALA A 85 -19.97 -3.01 -0.20
C ALA A 85 -21.04 -4.08 -0.06
N ARG A 86 -21.58 -4.60 -1.17
CA ARG A 86 -22.55 -5.70 -1.16
C ARG A 86 -21.95 -6.98 -0.58
N GLN A 87 -20.77 -7.39 -1.04
CA GLN A 87 -20.09 -8.57 -0.50
C GLN A 87 -19.81 -8.46 1.00
N TYR A 88 -19.48 -7.26 1.47
CA TYR A 88 -19.25 -6.99 2.89
C TYR A 88 -20.56 -7.05 3.67
N ALA A 89 -21.60 -6.33 3.21
CA ALA A 89 -22.93 -6.33 3.80
C ALA A 89 -23.50 -7.75 3.93
N ASP A 90 -23.45 -8.54 2.84
CA ASP A 90 -23.94 -9.92 2.81
C ASP A 90 -23.17 -10.84 3.79
N ARG A 91 -21.86 -10.62 3.94
CA ARG A 91 -21.01 -11.44 4.84
C ARG A 91 -21.26 -11.13 6.32
N HIS A 92 -21.57 -9.88 6.62
CA HIS A 92 -21.67 -9.37 7.98
C HIS A 92 -23.12 -9.12 8.44
N ASP A 93 -24.11 -9.46 7.60
CA ASP A 93 -25.54 -9.23 7.84
C ASP A 93 -25.86 -7.76 8.16
N LEU A 94 -25.26 -6.86 7.38
CA LEU A 94 -25.41 -5.41 7.52
C LEU A 94 -26.28 -4.84 6.39
N ASP A 95 -26.82 -3.64 6.60
CA ASP A 95 -27.55 -2.91 5.56
C ASP A 95 -26.59 -2.42 4.45
N PHE A 96 -26.93 -2.72 3.20
CA PHE A 96 -26.08 -2.40 2.04
C PHE A 96 -25.88 -0.91 1.84
N GLU A 97 -26.92 -0.08 2.02
CA GLU A 97 -26.82 1.36 1.76
C GLU A 97 -25.94 2.04 2.81
N ASN A 98 -26.09 1.67 4.08
CA ASN A 98 -25.21 2.14 5.16
C ASN A 98 -23.74 1.72 4.95
N VAL A 99 -23.50 0.49 4.48
CA VAL A 99 -22.13 0.04 4.15
C VAL A 99 -21.60 0.80 2.95
N LEU A 100 -22.39 1.02 1.90
CA LEU A 100 -21.96 1.73 0.69
C LEU A 100 -21.56 3.17 0.98
N GLU A 101 -22.34 3.87 1.81
CA GLU A 101 -22.07 5.26 2.19
C GLU A 101 -20.70 5.43 2.84
N SER A 102 -20.25 4.42 3.60
CA SER A 102 -18.98 4.41 4.34
C SER A 102 -17.89 3.55 3.69
N TYR A 103 -18.16 2.95 2.52
CA TYR A 103 -17.31 1.89 1.98
C TYR A 103 -15.95 2.41 1.51
N TRP A 104 -15.94 3.51 0.75
CA TRP A 104 -14.69 4.04 0.21
C TRP A 104 -14.00 4.92 1.25
N LYS A 105 -12.91 4.39 1.80
CA LYS A 105 -11.96 5.12 2.62
C LYS A 105 -10.55 4.85 2.13
N VAL A 106 -9.64 5.79 2.34
CA VAL A 106 -8.23 5.49 2.19
C VAL A 106 -7.80 4.49 3.23
N LYS A 107 -6.69 3.80 2.98
CA LYS A 107 -6.04 2.98 4.00
C LYS A 107 -5.70 3.87 5.20
N ASP A 108 -5.96 3.40 6.42
CA ASP A 108 -5.77 4.19 7.64
C ASP A 108 -4.41 4.92 7.67
N GLY A 109 -4.44 6.23 7.92
CA GLY A 109 -3.28 7.11 7.90
C GLY A 109 -2.65 7.35 6.53
N SER A 110 -3.34 7.02 5.43
CA SER A 110 -2.88 7.27 4.06
C SER A 110 -3.54 8.49 3.41
N ASP A 111 -4.46 9.17 4.11
CA ASP A 111 -4.93 10.52 3.79
C ASP A 111 -3.74 11.48 3.87
N ARG A 112 -3.60 12.33 2.86
CA ARG A 112 -2.44 13.21 2.73
C ARG A 112 -2.63 14.24 1.63
N ASP A 113 -1.84 15.29 1.71
CA ASP A 113 -1.60 16.21 0.61
C ASP A 113 -0.47 15.67 -0.29
N ILE A 114 -0.76 15.57 -1.58
CA ILE A 114 0.17 15.15 -2.63
C ILE A 114 0.61 16.40 -3.38
N HIS A 115 1.89 16.71 -3.35
CA HIS A 115 2.39 17.91 -4.01
C HIS A 115 2.39 17.75 -5.54
N VAL A 116 1.96 18.79 -6.26
CA VAL A 116 1.90 18.88 -7.73
C VAL A 116 2.92 19.92 -8.23
N PRO A 117 4.17 19.49 -8.48
CA PRO A 117 5.29 20.43 -8.55
C PRO A 117 5.38 21.23 -9.84
N THR A 118 4.96 20.68 -10.99
CA THR A 118 5.26 21.29 -12.30
C THR A 118 4.02 21.76 -13.04
N ARG A 119 4.19 22.77 -13.91
CA ARG A 119 3.13 23.36 -14.73
C ARG A 119 2.36 22.30 -15.52
N ARG A 120 3.06 21.35 -16.15
CA ARG A 120 2.42 20.22 -16.85
C ARG A 120 1.47 19.44 -15.94
N ASP A 121 1.93 19.11 -14.73
CA ASP A 121 1.17 18.22 -13.84
C ASP A 121 -0.12 18.91 -13.38
N ARG A 122 -0.09 20.24 -13.20
CA ARG A 122 -1.26 21.07 -12.87
C ARG A 122 -2.23 21.17 -14.04
N LEU A 123 -1.73 21.55 -15.21
CA LEU A 123 -2.54 21.75 -16.40
C LEU A 123 -3.26 20.49 -16.85
N ILE A 124 -2.65 19.30 -16.71
CA ILE A 124 -3.35 18.06 -17.08
C ILE A 124 -4.46 17.71 -16.09
N ILE A 125 -4.32 18.04 -14.80
CA ILE A 125 -5.38 17.80 -13.81
C ILE A 125 -6.60 18.66 -14.16
N GLU A 126 -6.37 19.95 -14.38
CA GLU A 126 -7.42 20.90 -14.80
C GLU A 126 -8.07 20.44 -16.12
N LEU A 127 -7.24 20.18 -17.15
CA LEU A 127 -7.72 19.74 -18.46
C LEU A 127 -8.53 18.43 -18.39
N TYR A 128 -8.17 17.51 -17.49
CA TYR A 128 -8.91 16.27 -17.31
C TYR A 128 -10.34 16.52 -16.84
N PHE A 129 -10.53 17.33 -15.79
CA PHE A 129 -11.86 17.63 -15.27
C PHE A 129 -12.69 18.50 -16.23
N ASP A 130 -12.03 19.33 -17.04
CA ASP A 130 -12.71 20.11 -18.09
C ASP A 130 -13.15 19.26 -19.30
N THR A 131 -12.36 18.25 -19.67
CA THR A 131 -12.51 17.53 -20.95
C THR A 131 -13.23 16.20 -20.82
N VAL A 132 -13.02 15.48 -19.72
CA VAL A 132 -13.47 14.09 -19.55
C VAL A 132 -14.81 14.09 -18.80
N PRO A 133 -15.94 13.77 -19.45
CA PRO A 133 -17.28 13.94 -18.86
C PRO A 133 -17.62 12.90 -17.79
N TYR A 134 -16.75 11.90 -17.60
CA TYR A 134 -16.94 10.83 -16.63
C TYR A 134 -15.87 10.90 -15.54
N THR A 135 -16.29 11.05 -14.29
CA THR A 135 -15.36 11.11 -13.15
C THR A 135 -15.00 9.74 -12.59
N ARG A 136 -15.78 8.68 -12.90
CA ARG A 136 -15.68 7.36 -12.26
C ARG A 136 -15.36 6.25 -13.26
N VAL A 137 -14.09 6.17 -13.68
CA VAL A 137 -13.57 5.03 -14.48
C VAL A 137 -13.38 3.79 -13.63
N SER A 138 -13.66 2.60 -14.16
CA SER A 138 -13.35 1.37 -13.45
C SER A 138 -11.85 1.07 -13.47
N TYR A 139 -11.37 0.35 -12.44
CA TYR A 139 -10.00 -0.18 -12.38
C TYR A 139 -9.60 -0.93 -13.66
N SER A 140 -10.51 -1.80 -14.14
CA SER A 140 -10.27 -2.63 -15.33
C SER A 140 -10.16 -1.80 -16.60
N THR A 141 -10.93 -0.72 -16.72
CA THR A 141 -10.81 0.23 -17.83
C THR A 141 -9.48 0.95 -17.81
N VAL A 142 -9.05 1.49 -16.67
CA VAL A 142 -7.72 2.14 -16.57
C VAL A 142 -6.61 1.16 -16.93
N SER A 143 -6.64 -0.05 -16.36
CA SER A 143 -5.62 -1.07 -16.65
C SER A 143 -5.57 -1.46 -18.12
N ARG A 144 -6.73 -1.67 -18.74
CA ARG A 144 -6.85 -2.01 -20.17
C ARG A 144 -6.34 -0.87 -21.06
N ARG A 145 -6.72 0.38 -20.78
CA ARG A 145 -6.25 1.56 -21.52
C ARG A 145 -4.75 1.75 -21.39
N LEU A 146 -4.18 1.61 -20.19
CA LEU A 146 -2.73 1.69 -19.98
C LEU A 146 -1.97 0.61 -20.76
N LYS A 147 -2.51 -0.61 -20.81
CA LYS A 147 -1.92 -1.69 -21.62
C LYS A 147 -2.04 -1.44 -23.11
N LYS A 148 -3.18 -0.90 -23.56
CA LYS A 148 -3.32 -0.53 -24.97
C LYS A 148 -2.34 0.57 -25.34
N LEU A 149 -2.19 1.58 -24.49
CA LEU A 149 -1.19 2.62 -24.66
C LEU A 149 0.23 2.03 -24.75
N ALA A 150 0.57 1.11 -23.86
CA ALA A 150 1.85 0.40 -23.92
C ALA A 150 2.04 -0.40 -25.22
N GLU A 151 0.98 -1.00 -25.76
CA GLU A 151 1.03 -1.71 -27.04
C GLU A 151 1.31 -0.79 -28.22
N LEU A 152 0.84 0.46 -28.15
CA LEU A 152 1.09 1.52 -29.12
C LEU A 152 2.43 2.25 -28.90
N THR A 153 3.12 1.97 -27.79
CA THR A 153 4.38 2.63 -27.43
C THR A 153 5.55 1.70 -27.71
N ASP A 154 6.46 2.12 -28.59
CA ASP A 154 7.67 1.36 -28.87
C ASP A 154 8.49 1.09 -27.59
N GLU A 155 9.11 -0.09 -27.54
CA GLU A 155 9.96 -0.55 -26.43
C GLU A 155 9.25 -0.71 -25.07
N VAL A 156 7.92 -0.60 -25.00
CA VAL A 156 7.15 -0.86 -23.78
C VAL A 156 6.43 -2.20 -23.90
N ASP A 157 6.72 -3.12 -22.98
CA ASP A 157 6.02 -4.40 -22.89
C ASP A 157 4.66 -4.22 -22.20
N PRO A 158 3.52 -4.39 -22.92
CA PRO A 158 2.19 -4.20 -22.34
C PRO A 158 1.90 -5.14 -21.19
N ASP A 159 2.55 -6.29 -21.15
CA ASP A 159 2.34 -7.28 -20.11
C ASP A 159 2.91 -6.82 -18.76
N ARG A 160 3.87 -5.88 -18.78
CA ARG A 160 4.48 -5.27 -17.59
C ARG A 160 3.81 -3.96 -17.17
N VAL A 161 2.84 -3.47 -17.94
CA VAL A 161 2.15 -2.21 -17.65
C VAL A 161 0.85 -2.44 -16.88
N TYR A 162 0.79 -1.86 -15.68
CA TYR A 162 -0.38 -1.85 -14.81
C TYR A 162 -0.27 -0.72 -13.77
N PRO A 163 -1.38 -0.29 -13.14
CA PRO A 163 -1.40 0.91 -12.31
C PRO A 163 -0.37 0.93 -11.17
N HIS A 164 -0.21 -0.18 -10.45
CA HIS A 164 0.71 -0.25 -9.31
C HIS A 164 2.18 -0.22 -9.75
N MET A 165 2.50 -0.63 -10.98
CA MET A 165 3.85 -0.45 -11.56
C MET A 165 4.15 1.03 -11.83
N LEU A 166 3.16 1.81 -12.30
CA LEU A 166 3.34 3.25 -12.50
C LEU A 166 3.67 3.96 -11.17
N ARG A 167 2.95 3.62 -10.10
CA ARG A 167 3.28 4.12 -8.76
C ARG A 167 4.69 3.73 -8.32
N ALA A 168 5.13 2.50 -8.58
CA ALA A 168 6.49 2.08 -8.30
C ALA A 168 7.54 2.86 -9.15
N THR A 169 7.18 3.21 -10.38
CA THR A 169 7.99 4.05 -11.28
C THR A 169 8.16 5.45 -10.70
N ALA A 170 7.09 6.07 -10.21
CA ALA A 170 7.14 7.37 -9.53
C ALA A 170 8.07 7.34 -8.31
N ALA A 171 7.89 6.36 -7.42
CA ALA A 171 8.68 6.21 -6.21
C ALA A 171 10.18 6.03 -6.51
N THR A 172 10.48 5.17 -7.49
CA THR A 172 11.85 4.92 -7.95
C THR A 172 12.46 6.18 -8.52
N ALA A 173 11.74 6.89 -9.39
CA ALA A 173 12.19 8.14 -10.01
C ALA A 173 12.50 9.24 -8.99
N LEU A 174 11.60 9.47 -8.02
CA LEU A 174 11.80 10.49 -6.98
C LEU A 174 12.97 10.14 -6.06
N MET A 175 13.14 8.85 -5.73
CA MET A 175 14.28 8.40 -4.95
C MET A 175 15.62 8.62 -5.68
N TRP A 176 15.70 8.28 -6.97
CA TRP A 176 16.85 8.60 -7.84
C TRP A 176 17.10 10.10 -7.99
N SER A 177 16.05 10.91 -7.86
CA SER A 177 16.12 12.38 -7.86
C SER A 177 16.58 12.95 -6.51
N GLY A 178 16.87 12.10 -5.52
CA GLY A 178 17.42 12.50 -4.22
C GLY A 178 16.38 12.86 -3.15
N PHE A 179 15.10 12.50 -3.34
CA PHE A 179 14.09 12.72 -2.29
C PHE A 179 14.42 11.92 -1.04
N ARG A 180 14.22 12.54 0.13
CA ARG A 180 14.41 11.90 1.43
C ARG A 180 13.22 11.00 1.76
N GLN A 181 13.48 9.95 2.53
CA GLN A 181 12.46 8.98 2.91
C GLN A 181 11.21 9.61 3.54
N PRO A 182 11.30 10.55 4.51
CA PRO A 182 10.09 11.14 5.10
C PRO A 182 9.22 11.89 4.09
N THR A 183 9.82 12.52 3.09
CA THR A 183 9.08 13.19 2.02
C THR A 183 8.36 12.18 1.13
N LEU A 184 8.99 11.04 0.84
CA LEU A 184 8.34 9.95 0.11
C LEU A 184 7.21 9.32 0.96
N ASP A 185 7.40 9.19 2.27
CA ASP A 185 6.36 8.67 3.16
C ASP A 185 5.10 9.54 3.10
N GLN A 186 5.26 10.88 3.12
CA GLN A 186 4.15 11.82 2.95
C GLN A 186 3.57 11.81 1.52
N GLN A 187 4.41 11.79 0.48
CA GLN A 187 3.91 11.82 -0.91
C GLN A 187 3.12 10.54 -1.26
N PHE A 188 3.60 9.37 -0.82
CA PHE A 188 3.03 8.08 -1.17
C PHE A 188 2.05 7.53 -0.12
N GLY A 189 2.02 8.08 1.11
CA GLY A 189 1.21 7.54 2.20
C GLY A 189 1.73 6.17 2.63
N TRP A 190 3.04 6.07 2.88
CA TRP A 190 3.68 4.84 3.34
C TRP A 190 3.74 4.79 4.86
N GLN A 191 3.04 3.82 5.44
CA GLN A 191 3.07 3.56 6.88
C GLN A 191 4.01 2.41 7.26
N ASP A 192 4.18 1.42 6.38
CA ASP A 192 4.98 0.22 6.64
C ASP A 192 6.46 0.41 6.24
N GLU A 193 7.35 0.27 7.22
CA GLU A 193 8.80 0.37 7.04
C GLU A 193 9.35 -0.67 6.04
N LYS A 194 8.77 -1.88 5.97
CA LYS A 194 9.21 -2.91 5.02
C LYS A 194 8.97 -2.48 3.57
N THR A 195 7.88 -1.76 3.32
CA THR A 195 7.59 -1.20 2.00
C THR A 195 8.65 -0.16 1.62
N LYS A 196 9.01 0.72 2.55
CA LYS A 196 10.04 1.76 2.37
C LYS A 196 11.42 1.16 2.06
N GLU A 197 11.85 0.19 2.86
CA GLU A 197 13.13 -0.49 2.71
C GLU A 197 13.29 -1.13 1.34
N ARG A 198 12.22 -1.73 0.78
CA ARG A 198 12.28 -2.37 -0.54
C ARG A 198 12.59 -1.40 -1.67
N TYR A 199 12.00 -0.21 -1.66
CA TYR A 199 12.32 0.83 -2.64
C TYR A 199 13.77 1.31 -2.45
N ALA A 200 14.20 1.54 -1.21
CA ALA A 200 15.56 1.99 -0.90
C ALA A 200 16.64 0.98 -1.30
N GLN A 201 16.42 -0.31 -1.02
CA GLN A 201 17.35 -1.38 -1.37
C GLN A 201 17.48 -1.55 -2.89
N LYS A 202 16.37 -1.42 -3.61
CA LYS A 202 16.35 -1.70 -5.04
C LYS A 202 17.06 -0.64 -5.89
N THR A 203 16.97 0.62 -5.50
CA THR A 203 17.61 1.69 -6.26
C THR A 203 19.12 1.71 -6.08
N ALA A 204 19.65 1.05 -5.04
CA ALA A 204 21.06 1.16 -4.60
C ALA A 204 21.55 2.62 -4.47
N TRP A 205 20.61 3.58 -4.42
CA TRP A 205 20.90 4.99 -4.57
C TRP A 205 21.71 5.51 -3.39
N ARG A 206 21.35 5.11 -2.17
CA ARG A 206 22.12 5.45 -0.96
C ARG A 206 23.54 4.94 -1.04
N ALA A 207 23.74 3.70 -1.49
CA ALA A 207 25.07 3.15 -1.70
C ALA A 207 25.86 3.95 -2.75
N LYS A 208 25.23 4.30 -3.89
CA LYS A 208 25.85 5.18 -4.89
C LYS A 208 26.25 6.54 -4.30
N GLN A 209 25.36 7.19 -3.55
CA GLN A 209 25.65 8.47 -2.89
C GLN A 209 26.83 8.35 -1.92
N ASP A 210 26.88 7.27 -1.13
CA ASP A 210 27.98 7.01 -0.21
C ASP A 210 29.29 6.75 -0.96
N TYR A 211 29.28 5.95 -2.03
CA TYR A 211 30.45 5.75 -2.88
C TYR A 211 30.94 7.06 -3.50
N ASP A 212 30.02 7.86 -4.07
CA ASP A 212 30.37 9.14 -4.68
C ASP A 212 30.97 10.11 -3.64
N ARG A 213 30.37 10.17 -2.44
CA ARG A 213 30.86 10.96 -1.30
C ARG A 213 32.24 10.52 -0.83
N VAL A 214 32.45 9.22 -0.65
CA VAL A 214 33.71 8.65 -0.13
C VAL A 214 34.84 8.74 -1.16
N LEU A 215 34.53 8.56 -2.45
CA LEU A 215 35.53 8.59 -3.52
C LEU A 215 35.82 10.01 -4.02
N GLU A 216 35.28 11.04 -3.37
CA GLU A 216 35.35 12.45 -3.79
C GLU A 216 34.95 12.66 -5.27
N ARG A 217 34.20 11.72 -5.83
CA ARG A 217 33.60 11.85 -7.15
C ARG A 217 32.50 12.86 -6.93
N GLY A 218 32.73 14.12 -7.33
CA GLY A 218 31.76 15.20 -7.20
C GLY A 218 30.37 14.65 -7.54
N GLY A 219 29.58 14.39 -6.49
CA GLY A 219 28.48 13.45 -6.58
C GLY A 219 27.61 13.85 -7.73
N GLY A 220 27.52 12.99 -8.75
CA GLY A 220 26.71 13.29 -9.93
C GLY A 220 25.38 13.77 -9.40
N SER A 221 25.03 15.03 -9.68
CA SER A 221 23.80 15.61 -9.13
C SER A 221 22.67 14.62 -9.42
N PRO A 222 21.80 14.30 -8.45
CA PRO A 222 20.66 13.45 -8.70
C PRO A 222 20.00 13.90 -10.01
N GLU A 223 19.55 12.95 -10.83
CA GLU A 223 18.93 13.31 -12.10
C GLU A 223 17.84 14.34 -11.81
N LYS A 224 18.09 15.59 -12.21
CA LYS A 224 17.27 16.70 -11.76
C LYS A 224 15.92 16.55 -12.44
N ILE A 225 14.86 16.48 -11.64
CA ILE A 225 13.49 16.58 -12.16
C ILE A 225 13.44 17.88 -12.96
N ARG A 226 13.07 17.77 -14.24
CA ARG A 226 12.86 18.96 -15.09
C ARG A 226 11.84 19.85 -14.41
N GLN A 227 12.23 21.10 -14.16
CA GLN A 227 11.36 22.10 -13.55
C GLN A 227 10.14 22.38 -14.43
N ASP A 228 10.34 22.38 -15.75
CA ASP A 228 9.29 22.61 -16.73
C ASP A 228 9.34 21.52 -17.83
N PRO A 229 8.75 20.34 -17.57
CA PRO A 229 8.61 19.31 -18.59
C PRO A 229 7.52 19.71 -19.61
N PRO A 230 7.61 19.27 -20.88
CA PRO A 230 6.59 19.55 -21.90
C PRO A 230 5.19 19.18 -21.44
N THR A 231 4.24 20.10 -21.60
CA THR A 231 2.83 19.92 -21.24
C THR A 231 2.12 18.95 -22.19
N TYR A 232 0.86 18.62 -21.90
CA TYR A 232 0.03 17.84 -22.83
C TYR A 232 -0.07 18.54 -24.19
N GLU A 233 -0.37 19.83 -24.21
CA GLU A 233 -0.48 20.60 -25.46
C GLU A 233 0.86 20.71 -26.19
N ASP A 234 1.99 20.83 -25.47
CA ASP A 234 3.31 20.84 -26.11
C ASP A 234 3.67 19.50 -26.77
N LEU A 235 3.05 18.39 -26.34
CA LEU A 235 3.32 17.04 -26.83
C LEU A 235 2.30 16.54 -27.84
N ARG A 236 1.11 17.17 -27.90
CA ARG A 236 0.08 16.82 -28.86
C ARG A 236 0.44 17.41 -30.23
N PRO A 237 0.48 16.60 -31.30
CA PRO A 237 0.68 17.13 -32.65
C PRO A 237 -0.48 18.04 -33.09
N ASP A 238 -0.15 19.08 -33.84
CA ASP A 238 -1.15 19.95 -34.48
C ASP A 238 -1.77 19.30 -35.73
N SER A 239 -1.02 18.43 -36.41
CA SER A 239 -1.47 17.76 -37.64
C SER A 239 -2.26 16.50 -37.32
N GLU A 240 -3.43 16.34 -37.95
CA GLU A 240 -4.23 15.11 -37.84
C GLU A 240 -3.49 13.88 -38.35
N GLU A 241 -2.57 14.02 -39.31
CA GLU A 241 -1.79 12.91 -39.88
C GLU A 241 -0.79 12.31 -38.87
N ASP A 242 -0.39 13.09 -37.86
CA ASP A 242 0.52 12.66 -36.80
C ASP A 242 -0.23 12.07 -35.59
N LEU A 243 -1.57 12.05 -35.63
CA LEU A 243 -2.39 11.44 -34.59
C LEU A 243 -2.58 9.94 -34.82
N ILE A 244 -2.67 9.20 -33.72
CA ILE A 244 -2.84 7.76 -33.68
C ILE A 244 -4.34 7.47 -33.50
N THR A 245 -4.97 6.91 -34.52
CA THR A 245 -6.34 6.41 -34.43
C THR A 245 -6.40 5.04 -33.76
N VAL A 246 -7.08 4.98 -32.62
CA VAL A 246 -7.26 3.74 -31.86
C VAL A 246 -8.59 3.08 -32.25
N GLN A 247 -8.52 2.09 -33.15
CA GLN A 247 -9.70 1.35 -33.63
C GLN A 247 -10.41 0.55 -32.52
N SER A 248 -9.64 0.06 -31.54
CA SER A 248 -10.16 -0.72 -30.42
C SER A 248 -9.29 -0.54 -29.20
N TRP A 249 -9.95 -0.41 -28.05
CA TRP A 249 -9.30 -0.39 -26.74
C TRP A 249 -9.14 -1.79 -26.13
N ALA A 250 -9.40 -2.84 -26.90
CA ALA A 250 -8.92 -4.17 -26.57
C ALA A 250 -7.41 -4.25 -26.84
N VAL A 251 -6.69 -4.94 -25.96
CA VAL A 251 -5.26 -5.23 -26.18
C VAL A 251 -5.17 -6.38 -27.16
N ASP A 252 -4.45 -6.20 -28.26
CA ASP A 252 -4.39 -7.22 -29.33
C ASP A 252 -3.43 -8.34 -28.93
N LYS A 253 -2.34 -7.98 -28.25
CA LYS A 253 -1.44 -8.95 -27.60
C LYS A 253 -2.16 -9.70 -26.49
N SER A 254 -1.94 -11.02 -26.45
CA SER A 254 -2.35 -11.85 -25.32
C SER A 254 -1.59 -11.39 -24.07
N VAL A 255 -2.28 -10.62 -23.24
CA VAL A 255 -1.76 -10.11 -21.97
C VAL A 255 -2.43 -10.81 -20.81
N ASN A 256 -1.69 -10.99 -19.72
CA ASN A 256 -2.27 -11.53 -18.50
C ASN A 256 -3.32 -10.55 -17.97
N ALA A 257 -4.59 -10.96 -17.99
CA ALA A 257 -5.74 -10.11 -17.61
C ALA A 257 -5.56 -9.42 -16.25
N HIS A 258 -4.82 -10.07 -15.35
CA HIS A 258 -4.30 -9.46 -14.14
C HIS A 258 -3.07 -10.24 -13.69
N PRO A 259 -1.86 -9.65 -13.59
CA PRO A 259 -0.88 -10.25 -12.70
C PRO A 259 -1.52 -10.26 -11.32
N ARG A 260 -1.67 -11.43 -10.69
CA ARG A 260 -1.89 -11.52 -9.24
C ARG A 260 -0.61 -11.03 -8.58
N GLY A 261 -0.42 -9.71 -8.59
CA GLY A 261 0.71 -9.06 -7.96
C GLY A 261 0.68 -9.42 -6.48
N ARG A 262 1.84 -9.73 -5.92
CA ARG A 262 2.02 -9.52 -4.48
C ARG A 262 2.07 -8.02 -4.33
N ASP A 263 0.94 -7.39 -4.04
CA ASP A 263 0.98 -6.02 -3.56
C ASP A 263 1.90 -6.03 -2.33
N PRO A 264 3.04 -5.31 -2.32
CA PRO A 264 3.81 -5.15 -1.10
C PRO A 264 2.96 -4.47 -0.01
N GLU A 265 1.99 -3.65 -0.41
CA GLU A 265 0.92 -3.10 0.41
C GLU A 265 -0.28 -4.05 0.29
N GLU A 266 -0.18 -5.27 0.82
CA GLU A 266 -1.27 -6.27 0.82
C GLU A 266 -2.62 -5.57 1.03
N GLN A 267 -3.51 -5.66 0.03
CA GLN A 267 -4.89 -5.19 0.16
C GLN A 267 -5.44 -5.93 1.36
N LEU A 268 -5.45 -5.23 2.50
CA LEU A 268 -6.01 -5.74 3.74
C LEU A 268 -7.46 -6.05 3.41
N ARG A 269 -7.71 -7.35 3.28
CA ARG A 269 -9.06 -7.86 3.24
C ARG A 269 -9.70 -7.42 4.55
N LEU A 270 -10.82 -6.71 4.45
CA LEU A 270 -11.61 -6.27 5.61
C LEU A 270 -12.02 -7.44 6.53
N ASP A 271 -11.83 -8.70 6.09
CA ASP A 271 -11.92 -9.90 6.92
C ASP A 271 -11.12 -9.81 8.25
N GLU A 272 -10.13 -8.90 8.34
CA GLU A 272 -9.30 -8.70 9.54
C GLU A 272 -9.73 -7.51 10.42
N TYR A 273 -10.71 -6.71 9.99
CA TYR A 273 -11.23 -5.56 10.74
C TYR A 273 -12.73 -5.73 10.98
N VAL A 274 -13.06 -6.53 11.98
CA VAL A 274 -14.39 -6.50 12.60
C VAL A 274 -14.49 -5.19 13.38
N GLU A 275 -15.52 -4.40 13.09
CA GLU A 275 -15.92 -3.26 13.90
C GLU A 275 -16.14 -3.68 15.35
N GLY A 276 -15.22 -3.22 16.19
CA GLY A 276 -15.26 -3.39 17.64
C GLY A 276 -14.12 -2.68 18.37
N ASP A 277 -13.25 -1.95 17.66
CA ASP A 277 -11.96 -1.51 18.20
C ASP A 277 -11.91 -0.01 18.53
N ALA A 278 -12.94 0.47 19.23
CA ALA A 278 -12.88 1.72 19.97
C ALA A 278 -12.07 1.59 21.29
N SER A 279 -11.29 0.52 21.49
CA SER A 279 -10.55 0.29 22.75
C SER A 279 -9.17 -0.36 22.64
N ALA A 280 -8.49 -0.24 21.49
CA ALA A 280 -7.13 -0.74 21.28
C ALA A 280 -6.03 -0.12 22.20
N ALA A 281 -6.41 0.67 23.22
CA ALA A 281 -5.52 1.11 24.28
C ALA A 281 -5.36 0.08 25.42
N PHE A 282 -6.13 -1.03 25.47
CA PHE A 282 -6.09 -1.97 26.60
C PHE A 282 -6.01 -3.48 26.29
N GLU A 283 -5.92 -3.91 25.03
CA GLU A 283 -5.70 -5.34 24.74
C GLU A 283 -4.21 -5.66 24.53
N PRO A 284 -3.58 -6.47 25.42
CA PRO A 284 -2.14 -6.78 25.32
C PRO A 284 -1.79 -7.83 24.25
N ILE A 285 -2.75 -8.29 23.45
CA ILE A 285 -2.60 -9.44 22.55
C ILE A 285 -2.87 -9.02 21.11
N SER A 286 -1.89 -9.20 20.22
CA SER A 286 -2.02 -8.76 18.83
C SER A 286 -3.10 -9.55 18.05
N PRO A 287 -3.73 -8.93 17.04
CA PRO A 287 -4.75 -9.59 16.21
C PRO A 287 -4.28 -10.92 15.59
N ALA A 288 -2.99 -11.02 15.23
CA ALA A 288 -2.39 -12.24 14.72
C ALA A 288 -2.38 -13.39 15.74
N VAL A 289 -2.20 -13.07 17.02
CA VAL A 289 -2.24 -14.07 18.11
C VAL A 289 -3.69 -14.50 18.36
N VAL A 290 -4.65 -13.58 18.32
CA VAL A 290 -6.08 -13.90 18.43
C VAL A 290 -6.55 -14.78 17.27
N ALA A 291 -6.15 -14.47 16.03
CA ALA A 291 -6.48 -15.26 14.85
C ALA A 291 -5.86 -16.68 14.91
N ARG A 292 -4.63 -16.80 15.40
CA ARG A 292 -3.98 -18.09 15.64
C ARG A 292 -4.71 -18.89 16.72
N ALA A 293 -5.03 -18.28 17.87
CA ALA A 293 -5.75 -18.93 18.96
C ALA A 293 -7.13 -19.43 18.51
N ARG A 294 -7.85 -18.66 17.67
CA ARG A 294 -9.13 -19.08 17.07
C ARG A 294 -8.96 -20.27 16.12
N ARG A 295 -7.89 -20.30 15.32
CA ARG A 295 -7.57 -21.44 14.44
C ARG A 295 -7.24 -22.69 15.26
N GLU A 296 -6.44 -22.55 16.31
CA GLU A 296 -6.09 -23.64 17.22
C GLU A 296 -7.35 -24.16 17.96
N LYS A 297 -8.21 -23.27 18.47
CA LYS A 297 -9.50 -23.65 19.09
C LYS A 297 -10.44 -24.39 18.13
N ARG A 298 -10.52 -23.96 16.86
CA ARG A 298 -11.30 -24.66 15.82
C ARG A 298 -10.70 -26.03 15.48
N ALA A 299 -9.38 -26.15 15.46
CA ALA A 299 -8.70 -27.42 15.25
C ALA A 299 -8.99 -28.40 16.40
N MET A 300 -8.97 -27.92 17.65
CA MET A 300 -9.32 -28.71 18.84
C MET A 300 -10.80 -29.13 18.86
N ALA A 301 -11.70 -28.34 18.28
CA ALA A 301 -13.12 -28.69 18.16
C ALA A 301 -13.40 -29.80 17.12
N HIS A 302 -12.43 -30.16 16.27
CA HIS A 302 -12.58 -31.21 15.25
C HIS A 302 -11.74 -32.46 15.53
N ASP A 303 -10.79 -32.35 16.44
CA ASP A 303 -9.96 -33.46 16.91
C ASP A 303 -9.74 -33.28 18.42
N PRO A 304 -10.59 -33.88 19.28
CA PRO A 304 -10.45 -33.76 20.73
C PRO A 304 -9.15 -34.39 21.26
N ASP A 305 -8.48 -35.21 20.45
CA ASP A 305 -7.17 -35.80 20.75
C ASP A 305 -6.00 -34.93 20.23
N ALA A 306 -6.27 -33.77 19.60
CA ALA A 306 -5.27 -32.79 19.23
C ALA A 306 -4.63 -32.22 20.51
N ALA A 307 -3.51 -32.85 20.89
CA ALA A 307 -2.82 -32.72 22.16
C ALA A 307 -2.92 -31.32 22.79
N THR A 308 -3.76 -31.21 23.82
CA THR A 308 -3.57 -30.20 24.85
C THR A 308 -2.14 -30.35 25.39
N PRO A 309 -1.41 -29.24 25.61
CA PRO A 309 -0.08 -29.33 26.22
C PRO A 309 -0.23 -30.07 27.55
N THR A 310 0.31 -31.29 27.60
CA THR A 310 0.21 -32.12 28.81
C THR A 310 0.70 -31.33 30.02
N ARG A 311 0.16 -31.58 31.22
CA ARG A 311 0.59 -30.93 32.47
C ARG A 311 2.12 -30.88 32.63
N LYS A 312 2.83 -31.92 32.16
CA LYS A 312 4.30 -31.98 32.14
C LYS A 312 4.94 -30.90 31.24
N HIS A 313 4.34 -30.61 30.09
CA HIS A 313 4.78 -29.57 29.17
C HIS A 313 4.59 -28.18 29.76
N CYS A 314 3.44 -27.89 30.37
CA CYS A 314 3.19 -26.61 31.05
C CYS A 314 4.14 -26.38 32.24
N VAL A 315 4.38 -27.41 33.05
CA VAL A 315 5.37 -27.36 34.15
C VAL A 315 6.79 -27.13 33.61
N GLY A 316 7.15 -27.77 32.49
CA GLY A 316 8.45 -27.58 31.84
C GLY A 316 8.67 -26.15 31.33
N VAL A 317 7.67 -25.56 30.68
CA VAL A 317 7.72 -24.16 30.22
C VAL A 317 7.81 -23.20 31.41
N PHE A 318 7.04 -23.43 32.48
CA PHE A 318 7.10 -22.61 33.68
C PHE A 318 8.48 -22.65 34.34
N ALA A 319 9.07 -23.84 34.50
CA ALA A 319 10.41 -24.00 35.06
C ALA A 319 11.46 -23.26 34.22
N MET A 320 11.34 -23.32 32.88
CA MET A 320 12.24 -22.61 31.98
C MET A 320 12.12 -21.08 32.11
N CYS A 321 10.90 -20.55 32.16
CA CYS A 321 10.66 -19.12 32.38
C CYS A 321 11.18 -18.64 33.74
N ALA A 322 11.01 -19.43 34.80
CA ALA A 322 11.52 -19.11 36.14
C ALA A 322 13.06 -19.08 36.18
N VAL A 323 13.73 -20.02 35.52
CA VAL A 323 15.19 -20.02 35.39
C VAL A 323 15.65 -18.79 34.61
N PHE A 324 15.01 -18.47 33.49
CA PHE A 324 15.37 -17.32 32.66
C PHE A 324 15.20 -15.99 33.41
N ALA A 325 14.09 -15.82 34.14
CA ALA A 325 13.87 -14.66 34.99
C ALA A 325 14.94 -14.54 36.08
N THR A 326 15.30 -15.66 36.72
CA THR A 326 16.35 -15.69 37.75
C THR A 326 17.71 -15.28 37.17
N VAL A 327 18.07 -15.78 35.99
CA VAL A 327 19.31 -15.41 35.31
C VAL A 327 19.33 -13.91 34.99
N LEU A 328 18.25 -13.35 34.45
CA LEU A 328 18.15 -11.92 34.19
C LEU A 328 18.30 -11.08 35.46
N THR A 329 17.65 -11.48 36.56
CA THR A 329 17.77 -10.78 37.84
C THR A 329 19.19 -10.81 38.38
N VAL A 330 19.87 -11.96 38.31
CA VAL A 330 21.27 -12.09 38.76
C VAL A 330 22.21 -11.25 37.89
N THR A 331 22.04 -11.28 36.56
CA THR A 331 22.86 -10.48 35.63
C THR A 331 22.69 -8.98 35.89
N ALA A 332 21.46 -8.51 36.06
CA ALA A 332 21.18 -7.09 36.37
C ALA A 332 21.78 -6.66 37.72
N ALA A 333 21.77 -7.55 38.72
CA ALA A 333 22.40 -7.29 40.02
C ALA A 333 23.94 -7.21 39.93
N ILE A 334 24.57 -8.04 39.09
CA ILE A 334 26.02 -8.02 38.86
C ILE A 334 26.46 -6.75 38.13
N GLU A 335 25.65 -6.24 37.20
CA GLU A 335 25.96 -5.04 36.42
C GLU A 335 25.69 -3.71 37.17
N GLY A 336 25.29 -3.78 38.46
CA GLY A 336 25.06 -2.60 39.28
C GLY A 336 23.73 -1.89 39.01
N GLY A 337 22.77 -2.57 38.41
CA GLY A 337 21.41 -2.06 38.24
C GLY A 337 20.77 -1.75 39.59
N SER A 338 20.64 -0.47 39.91
CA SER A 338 20.02 -0.03 41.16
C SER A 338 18.50 -0.18 41.07
N PHE A 339 17.92 -1.02 41.94
CA PHE A 339 16.48 -1.31 42.06
C PHE A 339 15.61 -0.11 42.50
N SER A 340 16.17 1.10 42.56
CA SER A 340 15.51 2.30 43.09
C SER A 340 14.73 3.12 42.06
N ASP A 341 14.79 2.78 40.77
CA ASP A 341 14.02 3.48 39.73
C ASP A 341 12.86 2.62 39.21
N PRO A 342 11.61 2.87 39.63
CA PRO A 342 10.43 2.10 39.21
C PRO A 342 10.10 2.24 37.71
N THR A 343 10.76 3.14 36.98
CA THR A 343 10.60 3.28 35.52
C THR A 343 11.54 2.38 34.72
N THR A 344 12.55 1.79 35.37
CA THR A 344 13.50 0.85 34.73
C THR A 344 13.11 -0.61 34.87
N LEU A 345 12.09 -0.93 35.68
CA LEU A 345 11.53 -2.27 35.76
C LEU A 345 10.78 -2.57 34.44
N PRO A 346 11.24 -3.55 33.64
CA PRO A 346 10.48 -3.96 32.47
C PRO A 346 9.09 -4.42 32.92
N GLN A 347 8.03 -3.82 32.38
CA GLN A 347 6.64 -4.19 32.65
C GLN A 347 6.35 -5.70 32.47
N SER A 348 7.24 -6.42 31.79
CA SER A 348 7.25 -7.88 31.62
C SER A 348 7.45 -8.68 32.91
N PHE A 349 7.99 -8.12 34.00
CA PHE A 349 8.19 -8.89 35.25
C PHE A 349 6.92 -9.07 36.09
N ALA A 350 5.96 -8.15 36.02
CA ALA A 350 4.68 -8.28 36.73
C ALA A 350 3.65 -9.11 35.94
N GLY A 351 3.72 -9.09 34.60
CA GLY A 351 2.76 -9.78 33.73
C GLY A 351 2.91 -11.31 33.69
N LEU A 352 4.14 -11.83 33.79
CA LEU A 352 4.41 -13.28 33.73
C LEU A 352 3.79 -14.08 34.89
N PRO A 353 3.95 -13.68 36.17
CA PRO A 353 3.32 -14.40 37.27
C PRO A 353 1.79 -14.30 37.26
N LEU A 354 1.22 -13.15 36.86
CA LEU A 354 -0.23 -12.97 36.76
C LEU A 354 -0.85 -13.76 35.59
N GLY A 355 -0.20 -13.78 34.43
CA GLY A 355 -0.63 -14.59 33.28
C GLY A 355 -0.54 -16.09 33.57
N ALA A 356 0.48 -16.53 34.31
CA ALA A 356 0.61 -17.93 34.72
C ALA A 356 -0.41 -18.33 35.80
N ALA A 357 -0.71 -17.45 36.76
CA ALA A 357 -1.76 -17.67 37.75
C ALA A 357 -3.15 -17.74 37.11
N TYR A 358 -3.42 -16.90 36.11
CA TYR A 358 -4.66 -16.95 35.33
C TYR A 358 -4.78 -18.24 34.52
N ALA A 359 -3.71 -18.66 33.82
CA ALA A 359 -3.72 -19.91 33.05
C ALA A 359 -3.88 -21.17 33.95
N LEU A 360 -3.34 -21.15 35.17
CA LEU A 360 -3.53 -22.24 36.13
C LEU A 360 -4.94 -22.23 36.75
N TRP A 361 -5.52 -21.05 36.96
CA TRP A 361 -6.89 -20.92 37.45
C TRP A 361 -7.91 -21.38 36.40
N ASP A 362 -7.71 -21.06 35.12
CA ASP A 362 -8.61 -21.44 34.03
C ASP A 362 -8.61 -22.97 33.78
N ILE A 363 -7.47 -23.64 34.03
CA ILE A 363 -7.36 -25.11 33.97
C ILE A 363 -8.15 -25.79 35.11
N ASP A 364 -8.23 -25.16 36.29
CA ASP A 364 -8.96 -25.71 37.45
C ASP A 364 -10.49 -25.54 37.31
N ILE A 365 -10.95 -24.53 36.56
CA ILE A 365 -12.38 -24.29 36.31
C ILE A 365 -12.96 -25.38 35.39
N ASP A 366 -12.22 -25.81 34.36
CA ASP A 366 -12.70 -26.79 33.36
C ASP A 366 -12.85 -28.22 33.93
N GLU A 367 -12.03 -28.59 34.93
CA GLU A 367 -12.20 -29.87 35.67
C GLU A 367 -13.44 -29.85 36.58
N SER A 368 -13.90 -28.69 37.05
CA SER A 368 -15.08 -28.57 37.92
C SER A 368 -16.42 -28.62 37.16
N THR A 369 -16.41 -28.42 35.85
CA THR A 369 -17.62 -28.39 34.99
C THR A 369 -17.86 -29.67 34.19
N SER A 370 -17.09 -30.73 34.42
CA SER A 370 -17.24 -32.03 33.73
C SER A 370 -17.86 -33.14 34.59
N VAL A 371 -18.52 -32.79 35.70
CA VAL A 371 -19.37 -33.71 36.46
C VAL A 371 -20.82 -33.18 36.45
N GLU A 372 -21.51 -33.43 35.33
CA GLU A 372 -22.94 -33.78 35.25
C GLU A 372 -23.28 -34.37 33.88
#